data_AF-A0A2G9MYY3-F1
#
_entry.id   AF-A0A2G9MYY3-F1
#
_cell.length_a   1.000
_cell.length_b   1.000
_cell.length_c   1.000
_cell.angle_alpha   90.00
_cell.angle_beta   90.00
_cell.angle_gamma   90.00
#
_symmetry.space_group_name_H-M   'P 1'
#
loop_
_entity.id
_entity.type
_entity.pdbx_description
1 polymer ?
#
loop_
_entity_poly.entity_id
_entity_poly.type
_entity_poly.pdbx_seq_one_letter_code
_entity_poly.pdbx_strand_id
1 'polypeptide(L)'
;MENADVMQEIKGKIDSLLKRRHKLIEEAKRANARLQEGEYAKKALSSFLEGKNLPSAGRLYRMREKIEFQISTEAYTPKIEKVLIEQLKGVEKELSEAKKGEWIRKKLLYATQNLEKAQAETKKIDAELVKVRAELDELFKRYRNLEKSKKKEEVFVRVREQRKRRESNEDKGMKEEFPEHFKPHEKYVSLEEICIIEKN
;
A
#
# COMPACT_ATOMS: atom_id res chain seq x y z
N MET A 1 -16.40 22.73 20.25
CA MET A 1 -15.07 22.11 20.49
C MET A 1 -14.96 20.74 19.81
N GLU A 2 -16.01 19.92 19.81
CA GLU A 2 -16.04 18.56 19.21
C GLU A 2 -15.47 18.42 17.79
N ASN A 3 -15.77 19.34 16.86
CA ASN A 3 -15.27 19.23 15.47
C ASN A 3 -13.75 19.46 15.32
N ALA A 4 -13.07 20.07 16.31
CA ALA A 4 -11.62 20.26 16.29
C ALA A 4 -10.89 18.97 16.69
N ASP A 5 -11.35 18.33 17.76
CA ASP A 5 -10.79 17.09 18.28
C ASP A 5 -10.96 15.96 17.26
N VAL A 6 -12.15 15.84 16.64
CA VAL A 6 -12.42 14.87 15.57
C VAL A 6 -11.49 15.05 14.36
N MET A 7 -11.18 16.29 13.97
CA MET A 7 -10.25 16.54 12.87
C MET A 7 -8.81 16.18 13.24
N GLN A 8 -8.40 16.39 14.49
CA GLN A 8 -7.08 16.04 14.97
C GLN A 8 -6.90 14.50 15.04
N GLU A 9 -7.92 13.78 15.49
CA GLU A 9 -7.95 12.32 15.45
C GLU A 9 -7.85 11.76 14.03
N ILE A 10 -8.60 12.35 13.08
CA ILE A 10 -8.55 11.92 11.67
C ILE A 10 -7.14 12.16 11.09
N LYS A 11 -6.51 13.30 11.37
CA LYS A 11 -5.12 13.55 10.96
C LYS A 11 -4.16 12.51 11.53
N GLY A 12 -4.27 12.20 12.82
CA GLY A 12 -3.43 11.19 13.46
C GLY A 12 -3.59 9.80 12.82
N LYS A 13 -4.82 9.42 12.47
CA LYS A 13 -5.12 8.17 11.73
C LYS A 13 -4.57 8.18 10.31
N ILE A 14 -4.63 9.31 9.61
CA ILE A 14 -4.03 9.46 8.27
C ILE A 14 -2.51 9.28 8.36
N ASP A 15 -1.85 9.95 9.31
CA ASP A 15 -0.39 9.86 9.46
C ASP A 15 0.08 8.44 9.82
N SER A 16 -0.67 7.73 10.66
CA SER A 16 -0.37 6.34 11.01
C SER A 16 -0.52 5.40 9.80
N LEU A 17 -1.57 5.57 9.00
CA LEU A 17 -1.77 4.79 7.78
C LEU A 17 -0.75 5.14 6.69
N LEU A 18 -0.31 6.40 6.58
CA LEU A 18 0.78 6.80 5.68
C LEU A 18 2.09 6.12 6.07
N LYS A 19 2.42 6.07 7.37
CA LYS A 19 3.58 5.33 7.87
C LYS A 19 3.46 3.84 7.57
N ARG A 20 2.28 3.25 7.78
CA ARG A 20 2.03 1.83 7.45
C ARG A 20 2.19 1.57 5.95
N ARG A 21 1.63 2.43 5.09
CA ARG A 21 1.78 2.35 3.64
C ARG A 21 3.26 2.40 3.22
N HIS A 22 4.05 3.30 3.80
CA HIS A 22 5.48 3.37 3.50
C HIS A 22 6.22 2.09 3.91
N LYS A 23 5.93 1.53 5.09
CA LYS A 23 6.51 0.25 5.51
C LYS A 23 6.16 -0.87 4.54
N LEU A 24 4.89 -1.00 4.15
CA LEU A 24 4.43 -1.99 3.17
C LEU A 24 5.12 -1.82 1.80
N ILE A 25 5.36 -0.58 1.36
CA ILE A 25 6.10 -0.32 0.12
C ILE A 25 7.56 -0.79 0.22
N GLU A 26 8.23 -0.53 1.34
CA GLU A 26 9.61 -1.00 1.56
C GLU A 26 9.67 -2.54 1.64
N GLU A 27 8.69 -3.16 2.28
CA GLU A 27 8.54 -4.62 2.29
C GLU A 27 8.30 -5.17 0.87
N ALA A 28 7.43 -4.53 0.08
CA ALA A 28 7.18 -4.91 -1.32
C ALA A 28 8.45 -4.82 -2.17
N LYS A 29 9.26 -3.75 -2.00
CA LYS A 29 10.54 -3.60 -2.70
C LYS A 29 11.49 -4.76 -2.38
N ARG A 30 11.61 -5.13 -1.10
CA ARG A 30 12.46 -6.25 -0.66
C ARG A 30 11.95 -7.59 -1.20
N ALA A 31 10.64 -7.81 -1.17
CA ALA A 31 10.04 -9.03 -1.70
C ALA A 31 10.23 -9.13 -3.23
N ASN A 32 10.11 -8.03 -3.96
CA ASN A 32 10.36 -7.97 -5.40
C ASN A 32 11.83 -8.23 -5.76
N ALA A 33 12.78 -7.71 -4.98
CA ALA A 33 14.20 -8.02 -5.18
C ALA A 33 14.45 -9.53 -5.03
N ARG A 34 13.90 -10.15 -3.99
CA ARG A 34 13.98 -11.62 -3.78
C ARG A 34 13.33 -12.41 -4.90
N LEU A 35 12.21 -11.93 -5.45
CA LEU A 35 11.57 -12.55 -6.61
C LEU A 35 12.48 -12.54 -7.83
N GLN A 36 13.07 -11.39 -8.15
CA GLN A 36 13.98 -11.26 -9.28
C GLN A 36 15.21 -12.16 -9.11
N GLU A 37 15.84 -12.14 -7.93
CA GLU A 37 16.96 -13.03 -7.61
C GLU A 37 16.57 -14.51 -7.76
N GLY A 38 15.39 -14.89 -7.27
CA GLY A 38 14.85 -16.24 -7.40
C GLY A 38 14.58 -16.65 -8.86
N GLU A 39 14.05 -15.75 -9.67
CA GLU A 39 13.80 -15.96 -11.10
C GLU A 39 15.12 -16.14 -11.87
N TYR A 40 16.12 -15.30 -11.61
CA TYR A 40 17.44 -15.45 -12.21
C TYR A 40 18.11 -16.76 -11.80
N ALA A 41 18.06 -17.11 -10.51
CA ALA A 41 18.61 -18.36 -10.02
C ALA A 41 17.91 -19.57 -10.67
N LYS A 42 16.56 -19.56 -10.74
CA LYS A 42 15.78 -20.61 -11.39
C LYS A 42 16.17 -20.74 -12.86
N LYS A 43 16.24 -19.63 -13.59
CA LYS A 43 16.59 -19.60 -15.02
C LYS A 43 18.00 -20.13 -15.28
N ALA A 44 18.98 -19.70 -14.48
CA ALA A 44 20.37 -20.15 -14.61
C ALA A 44 20.54 -21.65 -14.29
N LEU A 45 19.84 -22.14 -13.26
CA LEU A 45 19.88 -23.56 -12.90
C LEU A 45 19.12 -24.43 -13.90
N SER A 46 17.99 -23.96 -14.43
CA SER A 46 17.23 -24.69 -15.45
C SER A 46 18.00 -24.79 -16.76
N SER A 47 18.64 -23.70 -17.21
CA SER A 47 19.45 -23.71 -18.44
C SER A 47 20.65 -24.66 -18.34
N PHE A 48 21.17 -24.92 -17.15
CA PHE A 48 22.25 -25.90 -16.98
C PHE A 48 21.78 -27.34 -17.20
N LEU A 49 20.53 -27.64 -16.85
CA LEU A 49 19.93 -28.96 -16.98
C LEU A 49 19.27 -29.18 -18.35
N GLU A 50 18.96 -28.10 -19.06
CA GLU A 50 18.31 -28.14 -20.37
C GLU A 50 19.19 -28.89 -21.38
N GLY A 51 18.59 -29.86 -22.08
CA GLY A 51 19.28 -30.73 -23.04
C GLY A 51 20.18 -31.82 -22.42
N LYS A 52 20.39 -31.85 -21.10
CA LYS A 52 21.20 -32.89 -20.44
C LYS A 52 20.35 -34.02 -19.90
N ASN A 53 20.28 -35.12 -20.65
CA ASN A 53 19.73 -36.39 -20.15
C ASN A 53 20.76 -37.12 -19.27
N LEU A 54 20.93 -36.62 -18.04
CA LEU A 54 21.84 -37.22 -17.07
C LEU A 54 21.26 -38.55 -16.53
N PRO A 55 22.03 -39.65 -16.57
CA PRO A 55 21.64 -40.91 -15.95
C PRO A 55 21.51 -40.78 -14.43
N SER A 56 20.74 -41.69 -13.82
CA SER A 56 20.61 -41.75 -12.36
C SER A 56 21.95 -42.09 -11.70
N ALA A 57 22.35 -41.30 -10.68
CA ALA A 57 23.59 -41.58 -9.95
C ALA A 57 23.55 -42.96 -9.28
N GLY A 58 22.38 -43.41 -8.82
CA GLY A 58 22.20 -44.74 -8.22
C GLY A 58 22.49 -45.89 -9.19
N ARG A 59 22.15 -45.74 -10.47
CA ARG A 59 22.51 -46.73 -11.50
C ARG A 59 24.02 -46.78 -11.71
N LEU A 60 24.67 -45.63 -11.77
CA LEU A 60 26.12 -45.52 -11.99
C LEU A 60 26.94 -46.04 -10.81
N TYR A 61 26.47 -45.86 -9.57
CA TYR A 61 27.08 -46.49 -8.39
C TYR A 61 27.13 -48.02 -8.51
N ARG A 62 26.00 -48.65 -8.88
CA ARG A 62 25.94 -50.10 -9.08
C ARG A 62 26.84 -50.57 -10.22
N MET A 63 26.94 -49.79 -11.30
CA MET A 63 27.86 -50.08 -12.40
C MET A 63 29.32 -50.00 -11.95
N ARG A 64 29.67 -48.99 -11.14
CA ARG A 64 31.01 -48.82 -10.58
C ARG A 64 31.38 -50.01 -9.69
N GLU A 65 30.53 -50.36 -8.73
CA GLU A 65 30.74 -51.50 -7.81
C GLU A 65 30.87 -52.82 -8.58
N LYS A 66 30.05 -53.02 -9.64
CA LYS A 66 30.17 -54.20 -10.50
C LYS A 66 31.53 -54.27 -11.18
N ILE A 67 32.01 -53.17 -11.76
CA ILE A 67 33.32 -53.15 -12.44
C ILE A 67 34.45 -53.34 -11.43
N GLU A 68 34.39 -52.71 -10.26
CA GLU A 68 35.36 -52.92 -9.15
C GLU A 68 35.42 -54.40 -8.72
N PHE A 69 34.26 -55.04 -8.60
CA PHE A 69 34.17 -56.47 -8.32
C PHE A 69 34.82 -57.31 -9.43
N GLN A 70 34.52 -57.02 -10.70
CA GLN A 70 35.13 -57.72 -11.85
C GLN A 70 36.64 -57.54 -11.94
N ILE A 71 37.16 -56.35 -11.61
CA ILE A 71 38.61 -56.12 -11.52
C ILE A 71 39.20 -57.03 -10.44
N SER A 72 38.52 -57.18 -9.31
CA SER A 72 39.01 -57.98 -8.18
C SER A 72 38.91 -59.49 -8.40
N THR A 73 37.96 -59.96 -9.20
CA THR A 73 37.66 -61.40 -9.33
C THR A 73 37.91 -62.01 -10.71
N GLU A 74 37.78 -61.22 -11.79
CA GLU A 74 37.75 -61.67 -13.19
C GLU A 74 38.92 -61.13 -14.04
N ALA A 75 39.77 -60.25 -13.51
CA ALA A 75 40.90 -59.66 -14.24
C ALA A 75 42.13 -60.59 -14.31
N TYR A 76 41.99 -61.74 -14.95
CA TYR A 76 43.05 -62.76 -15.02
C TYR A 76 44.23 -62.40 -15.94
N THR A 77 44.14 -61.32 -16.72
CA THR A 77 45.24 -60.84 -17.57
C THR A 77 45.37 -59.31 -17.51
N PRO A 78 46.60 -58.76 -17.67
CA PRO A 78 46.82 -57.31 -17.67
C PRO A 78 46.02 -56.56 -18.76
N LYS A 79 45.73 -57.22 -19.88
CA LYS A 79 44.91 -56.64 -20.96
C LYS A 79 43.46 -56.46 -20.52
N ILE A 80 42.87 -57.46 -19.86
CA ILE A 80 41.50 -57.41 -19.34
C ILE A 80 41.39 -56.38 -18.23
N GLU A 81 42.36 -56.38 -17.31
CA GLU A 81 42.43 -55.41 -16.21
C GLU A 81 42.44 -53.97 -16.73
N LYS A 82 43.28 -53.68 -17.73
CA LYS A 82 43.36 -52.34 -18.34
C LYS A 82 42.02 -51.89 -18.94
N VAL A 83 41.31 -52.77 -19.64
CA VAL A 83 39.99 -52.46 -20.23
C VAL A 83 38.97 -52.15 -19.13
N LEU A 84 38.92 -52.95 -18.07
CA LEU A 84 38.02 -52.71 -16.94
C LEU A 84 38.34 -51.40 -16.22
N ILE A 85 39.62 -51.05 -16.06
CA ILE A 85 40.05 -49.76 -15.49
C ILE A 85 39.61 -48.58 -16.39
N GLU A 86 39.70 -48.70 -17.71
CA GLU A 86 39.23 -47.66 -18.63
C GLU A 86 37.70 -47.49 -18.56
N GLN A 87 36.95 -48.59 -18.46
CA GLN A 87 35.50 -48.56 -18.23
C GLN A 87 35.14 -47.93 -16.88
N LEU A 88 35.87 -48.28 -15.81
CA LEU A 88 35.68 -47.71 -14.48
C LEU A 88 35.85 -46.19 -14.52
N LYS A 89 36.92 -45.69 -15.15
CA LYS A 89 37.17 -44.25 -15.33
C LYS A 89 36.04 -43.56 -16.12
N GLY A 90 35.45 -44.24 -17.10
CA GLY A 90 34.27 -43.75 -17.82
C GLY A 90 33.07 -43.58 -16.90
N VAL A 91 32.73 -44.63 -16.15
CA VAL A 91 31.62 -44.62 -15.18
C VAL A 91 31.84 -43.58 -14.08
N GLU A 92 33.06 -43.39 -13.59
CA GLU A 92 33.39 -42.37 -12.60
C GLU A 92 33.17 -40.94 -13.11
N LYS A 93 33.52 -40.66 -14.38
CA LYS A 93 33.25 -39.38 -15.02
C LYS A 93 31.75 -39.12 -15.12
N GLU A 94 31.00 -40.09 -15.64
CA GLU A 94 29.53 -40.00 -15.72
C GLU A 94 28.90 -39.82 -14.34
N LEU A 95 29.41 -40.53 -13.32
CA LEU A 95 28.93 -40.43 -11.93
C LEU A 95 29.16 -39.02 -11.36
N SER A 96 30.31 -38.42 -11.65
CA SER A 96 30.62 -37.05 -11.24
C SER A 96 29.64 -36.05 -11.87
N GLU A 97 29.32 -36.21 -13.15
CA GLU A 97 28.34 -35.37 -13.85
C GLU A 97 26.92 -35.57 -13.34
N ALA A 98 26.51 -36.83 -13.12
CA ALA A 98 25.20 -37.17 -12.56
C ALA A 98 25.02 -36.57 -11.15
N LYS A 99 26.05 -36.65 -10.29
CA LYS A 99 26.05 -36.01 -8.96
C LYS A 99 25.87 -34.50 -9.03
N LYS A 100 26.59 -33.84 -9.94
CA LYS A 100 26.43 -32.40 -10.20
C LYS A 100 25.00 -32.10 -10.65
N GLY A 101 24.45 -32.89 -11.55
CA GLY A 101 23.06 -32.77 -12.00
C GLY A 101 22.04 -32.88 -10.88
N GLU A 102 22.15 -33.91 -10.02
CA GLU A 102 21.27 -34.08 -8.86
C GLU A 102 21.38 -32.92 -7.87
N TRP A 103 22.59 -32.44 -7.60
CA TRP A 103 22.80 -31.28 -6.75
C TRP A 103 22.14 -30.01 -7.33
N ILE A 104 22.25 -29.79 -8.63
CA ILE A 104 21.60 -28.67 -9.32
C ILE A 104 20.08 -28.83 -9.30
N ARG A 105 19.54 -30.05 -9.51
CA ARG A 105 18.09 -30.33 -9.39
C ARG A 105 17.57 -30.00 -7.99
N LYS A 106 18.30 -30.38 -6.93
CA LYS A 106 17.96 -30.01 -5.56
C LYS A 106 17.96 -28.50 -5.37
N LYS A 107 18.99 -27.80 -5.86
CA LYS A 107 19.04 -26.33 -5.81
C LYS A 107 17.90 -25.66 -6.57
N LEU A 108 17.54 -26.19 -7.74
CA LEU A 108 16.42 -25.70 -8.54
C LEU A 108 15.09 -25.85 -7.79
N LEU A 109 14.89 -26.97 -7.10
CA LEU A 109 13.71 -27.18 -6.25
C LEU A 109 13.64 -26.13 -5.13
N TYR A 110 14.73 -25.91 -4.40
CA TYR A 110 14.79 -24.88 -3.36
C TYR A 110 14.55 -23.47 -3.91
N ALA A 111 15.16 -23.13 -5.05
CA ALA A 111 14.94 -21.85 -5.72
C ALA A 111 13.47 -21.67 -6.11
N THR A 112 12.82 -22.73 -6.60
CA THR A 112 11.40 -22.71 -6.98
C THR A 112 10.50 -22.51 -5.77
N GLN A 113 10.74 -23.24 -4.67
CA GLN A 113 9.99 -23.06 -3.41
C GLN A 113 10.17 -21.66 -2.82
N ASN A 114 11.38 -21.10 -2.87
CA ASN A 114 11.64 -19.75 -2.39
C ASN A 114 10.92 -18.70 -3.24
N LEU A 115 10.90 -18.90 -4.56
CA LEU A 115 10.19 -18.04 -5.50
C LEU A 115 8.68 -18.07 -5.23
N GLU A 116 8.09 -19.25 -5.04
CA GLU A 116 6.67 -19.39 -4.68
C GLU A 116 6.32 -18.68 -3.36
N LYS A 117 7.17 -18.80 -2.33
CA LYS A 117 7.00 -18.07 -1.06
C LYS A 117 7.04 -16.57 -1.27
N ALA A 118 8.03 -16.07 -2.02
CA ALA A 118 8.14 -14.65 -2.31
C ALA A 118 6.95 -14.13 -3.12
N GLN A 119 6.38 -14.94 -4.04
CA GLN A 119 5.16 -14.59 -4.78
C GLN A 119 3.93 -14.52 -3.88
N ALA A 120 3.84 -15.42 -2.89
CA ALA A 120 2.76 -15.40 -1.93
C ALA A 120 2.87 -14.16 -1.00
N GLU A 121 4.09 -13.80 -0.60
CA GLU A 121 4.36 -12.58 0.18
C GLU A 121 3.98 -11.32 -0.57
N THR A 122 4.38 -11.16 -1.84
CA THR A 122 4.01 -9.97 -2.63
C THR A 122 2.50 -9.83 -2.80
N LYS A 123 1.80 -10.92 -3.10
CA LYS A 123 0.32 -10.91 -3.18
C LYS A 123 -0.35 -10.47 -1.88
N LYS A 124 0.19 -10.89 -0.73
CA LYS A 124 -0.32 -10.45 0.59
C LYS A 124 -0.08 -8.96 0.80
N ILE A 125 1.13 -8.48 0.52
CA ILE A 125 1.48 -7.06 0.66
C ILE A 125 0.62 -6.18 -0.27
N ASP A 126 0.39 -6.61 -1.51
CA ASP A 126 -0.47 -5.90 -2.45
C ASP A 126 -1.91 -5.80 -1.94
N ALA A 127 -2.47 -6.90 -1.41
CA ALA A 127 -3.80 -6.89 -0.81
C ALA A 127 -3.89 -5.94 0.40
N GLU A 128 -2.85 -5.89 1.24
CA GLU A 128 -2.78 -4.92 2.35
C GLU A 128 -2.66 -3.47 1.86
N LEU A 129 -1.84 -3.22 0.84
CA LEU A 129 -1.71 -1.89 0.25
C LEU A 129 -3.03 -1.38 -0.31
N VAL A 130 -3.82 -2.24 -0.95
CA VAL A 130 -5.16 -1.89 -1.45
C VAL A 130 -6.08 -1.47 -0.30
N LYS A 131 -6.10 -2.24 0.80
CA LYS A 131 -6.90 -1.90 2.00
C LYS A 131 -6.48 -0.56 2.59
N VAL A 132 -5.17 -0.35 2.80
CA VAL A 132 -4.64 0.89 3.36
C VAL A 132 -4.94 2.10 2.45
N ARG A 133 -4.89 1.93 1.13
CA ARG A 133 -5.26 2.99 0.17
C ARG A 133 -6.74 3.36 0.28
N ALA A 134 -7.62 2.36 0.33
CA ALA A 134 -9.06 2.58 0.49
C ALA A 134 -9.38 3.31 1.80
N GLU A 135 -8.78 2.88 2.92
CA GLU A 135 -8.94 3.52 4.22
C GLU A 135 -8.43 4.98 4.22
N LEU A 136 -7.28 5.24 3.59
CA LEU A 136 -6.75 6.59 3.43
C LEU A 136 -7.69 7.47 2.62
N ASP A 137 -8.22 6.98 1.50
CA ASP A 137 -9.13 7.73 0.64
C ASP A 137 -10.43 8.10 1.38
N GLU A 138 -10.96 7.18 2.18
CA GLU A 138 -12.12 7.46 3.04
C GLU A 138 -11.82 8.52 4.10
N LEU A 139 -10.69 8.41 4.80
CA LEU A 139 -10.30 9.38 5.83
C LEU A 139 -10.04 10.77 5.23
N PHE A 140 -9.38 10.85 4.07
CA PHE A 140 -9.18 12.13 3.36
C PHE A 140 -10.50 12.75 2.91
N LYS A 141 -11.47 11.96 2.43
CA LYS A 141 -12.82 12.44 2.11
C LYS A 141 -13.52 12.99 3.34
N ARG A 142 -13.51 12.24 4.46
CA ARG A 142 -14.10 12.67 5.74
C ARG A 142 -13.45 13.96 6.24
N TYR A 143 -12.13 14.04 6.22
CA TYR A 143 -11.37 15.23 6.61
C TYR A 143 -11.75 16.46 5.77
N ARG A 144 -11.77 16.33 4.42
CA ARG A 144 -12.15 17.42 3.52
C ARG A 144 -13.60 17.88 3.74
N ASN A 145 -14.51 16.97 4.04
CA ASN A 145 -15.91 17.30 4.30
C ASN A 145 -16.05 18.09 5.61
N LEU A 146 -15.37 17.68 6.67
CA LEU A 146 -15.34 18.42 7.94
C LEU A 146 -14.74 19.82 7.76
N GLU A 147 -13.67 19.93 6.98
CA GLU A 147 -13.03 21.22 6.69
C GLU A 147 -13.97 22.17 5.91
N LYS A 148 -14.71 21.64 4.93
CA LYS A 148 -15.74 22.41 4.20
C LYS A 148 -16.88 22.85 5.12
N SER A 149 -17.35 21.98 6.02
CA SER A 149 -18.42 22.31 6.97
C SER A 149 -17.98 23.42 7.92
N LYS A 150 -16.75 23.36 8.47
CA LYS A 150 -16.21 24.43 9.31
C LYS A 150 -16.13 25.77 8.57
N LYS A 151 -15.61 25.77 7.33
CA LYS A 151 -15.52 27.00 6.52
C LYS A 151 -16.90 27.62 6.27
N LYS A 152 -17.91 26.80 5.99
CA LYS A 152 -19.30 27.28 5.81
C LYS A 152 -19.84 27.90 7.11
N GLU A 153 -19.61 27.24 8.24
CA GLU A 153 -20.04 27.71 9.55
C GLU A 153 -19.35 29.03 9.94
N GLU A 154 -18.04 29.15 9.72
CA GLU A 154 -17.29 30.39 9.92
C GLU A 154 -17.80 31.55 9.05
N VAL A 155 -18.08 31.28 7.77
CA VAL A 155 -18.66 32.29 6.86
C VAL A 155 -20.05 32.71 7.33
N PHE A 156 -20.90 31.76 7.74
CA PHE A 156 -22.23 32.06 8.25
C PHE A 156 -22.19 32.92 9.52
N VAL A 157 -21.29 32.58 10.46
CA VAL A 157 -21.07 33.37 11.68
C VAL A 157 -20.62 34.79 11.33
N ARG A 158 -19.65 34.96 10.42
CA ARG A 158 -19.19 36.29 9.98
C ARG A 158 -20.31 37.12 9.34
N VAL A 159 -21.12 36.52 8.48
CA VAL A 159 -22.26 37.20 7.83
C VAL A 159 -23.30 37.61 8.88
N ARG A 160 -23.59 36.75 9.87
CA ARG A 160 -24.51 37.05 10.97
C ARG A 160 -23.99 38.19 11.86
N GLU A 161 -22.70 38.20 12.18
CA GLU A 161 -22.07 39.29 12.92
C GLU A 161 -22.08 40.61 12.16
N GLN A 162 -21.84 40.59 10.85
CA GLN A 162 -21.94 41.79 10.01
C GLN A 162 -23.38 42.34 9.95
N ARG A 163 -24.40 41.48 9.85
CA ARG A 163 -25.81 41.91 9.92
C ARG A 163 -26.14 42.58 11.24
N LYS A 164 -25.80 41.93 12.37
CA LYS A 164 -26.00 42.51 13.70
C LYS A 164 -25.32 43.87 13.87
N ARG A 165 -24.11 44.03 13.31
CA ARG A 165 -23.40 45.32 13.33
C ARG A 165 -24.11 46.40 12.52
N ARG A 166 -24.65 46.05 11.34
CA ARG A 166 -25.44 46.99 10.52
C ARG A 166 -26.73 47.41 11.23
N GLU A 167 -27.49 46.44 11.73
CA GLU A 167 -28.71 46.69 12.53
C GLU A 167 -28.41 47.59 13.75
N SER A 168 -27.32 47.31 14.49
CA SER A 168 -26.93 48.16 15.63
C SER A 168 -26.46 49.57 15.27
N ASN A 169 -25.97 49.77 14.04
CA ASN A 169 -25.58 51.10 13.54
C ASN A 169 -26.79 51.86 13.00
N GLU A 170 -27.74 51.17 12.36
CA GLU A 170 -29.03 51.74 11.93
C GLU A 170 -29.87 52.20 13.15
N ASP A 171 -29.94 51.38 14.21
CA ASP A 171 -30.62 51.75 15.47
C ASP A 171 -29.96 52.95 16.19
N LYS A 172 -28.64 53.13 16.03
CA LYS A 172 -27.93 54.31 16.56
C LYS A 172 -28.15 55.55 15.69
N GLY A 173 -28.13 55.41 14.36
CA GLY A 173 -28.43 56.51 13.44
C GLY A 173 -29.86 57.03 13.58
N MET A 174 -30.85 56.14 13.77
CA MET A 174 -32.23 56.53 14.05
C MET A 174 -32.40 57.31 15.37
N LYS A 175 -31.60 57.00 16.40
CA LYS A 175 -31.60 57.74 17.67
C LYS A 175 -30.89 59.10 17.58
N GLU A 176 -29.93 59.25 16.68
CA GLU A 176 -29.25 60.53 16.43
C GLU A 176 -30.07 61.46 15.51
N GLU A 177 -30.81 60.91 14.53
CA GLU A 177 -31.67 61.71 13.62
C GLU A 177 -33.02 62.12 14.25
N PHE A 178 -33.48 61.41 15.28
CA PHE A 178 -34.65 61.79 16.08
C PHE A 178 -34.30 61.83 17.58
N PRO A 179 -33.61 62.88 18.07
CA PRO A 179 -33.55 63.12 19.50
C PRO A 179 -34.98 63.29 20.05
N GLU A 180 -35.20 62.91 21.31
CA GLU A 180 -36.45 62.80 22.11
C GLU A 180 -37.42 64.03 22.12
N HIS A 181 -37.61 64.71 21.00
CA HIS A 181 -38.44 65.90 20.83
C HIS A 181 -39.60 65.69 19.87
N PHE A 182 -39.90 64.44 19.50
CA PHE A 182 -41.23 64.08 19.02
C PHE A 182 -42.18 64.06 20.22
N LYS A 183 -42.58 65.26 20.66
CA LYS A 183 -43.79 65.42 21.46
C LYS A 183 -44.94 64.77 20.68
N PRO A 184 -45.83 63.97 21.32
CA PRO A 184 -46.99 63.46 20.63
C PRO A 184 -47.74 64.67 20.05
N HIS A 185 -48.00 64.65 18.74
CA HIS A 185 -48.78 65.68 18.07
C HIS A 185 -50.02 65.97 18.92
N GLU A 186 -50.17 67.24 19.29
CA GLU A 186 -51.38 67.75 19.92
C GLU A 186 -52.58 67.26 19.11
N LYS A 187 -53.55 66.73 19.86
CA LYS A 187 -54.84 66.29 19.35
C LYS A 187 -55.37 67.30 18.34
N TYR A 188 -55.78 66.79 17.19
CA TYR A 188 -56.67 67.41 16.23
C TYR A 188 -57.42 68.62 16.81
N VAL A 189 -57.09 69.81 16.30
CA VAL A 189 -57.99 70.96 16.39
C VAL A 189 -59.30 70.52 15.75
N SER A 190 -60.40 70.49 16.51
CA SER A 190 -61.69 70.08 15.97
C SER A 190 -62.14 71.10 14.93
N LEU A 191 -62.79 70.61 13.86
CA LEU A 191 -63.33 71.42 12.77
C LEU A 191 -64.38 72.47 13.22
N GLU A 192 -64.77 72.47 14.49
CA GLU A 192 -65.73 73.41 15.08
C GLU A 192 -65.12 74.81 15.33
N GLU A 193 -63.80 74.93 15.49
CA GLU A 193 -63.13 76.22 15.76
C GLU A 193 -62.91 77.08 14.50
N ILE A 194 -63.09 76.52 13.29
CA ILE A 194 -62.87 77.25 12.02
C ILE A 194 -64.13 78.02 11.54
N CYS A 195 -65.32 77.78 12.11
CA CYS A 195 -66.59 78.31 11.57
C CYS A 195 -67.21 79.52 12.29
N ILE A 196 -66.52 80.23 13.21
CA ILE A 196 -67.10 81.39 13.94
C ILE A 196 -66.60 82.77 13.43
N ILE A 197 -65.96 82.86 12.24
CA ILE A 197 -65.51 84.16 11.69
C ILE A 197 -66.38 84.68 10.52
N GLU A 198 -67.42 83.96 10.10
CA GLU A 198 -68.37 84.47 9.09
C GLU A 198 -69.81 84.46 9.60
N LYS A 199 -70.13 85.47 10.43
CA LYS A 199 -71.46 86.09 10.57
C LYS A 199 -71.34 87.33 11.47
N ASN A 200 -70.74 88.37 10.91
CA ASN A 200 -71.25 89.72 11.07
C ASN A 200 -72.24 89.98 9.93
#